data_AF-A0A501WMN1-F1
#
_entry.id   AF-A0A501WMN1-F1
#
_cell.length_a   1.000
_cell.length_b   1.000
_cell.length_c   1.000
_cell.angle_alpha   90.00
_cell.angle_beta   90.00
_cell.angle_gamma   90.00
#
_symmetry.space_group_name_H-M   'P 1'
#
loop_
_entity.id
_entity.type
_entity.pdbx_description
1 polymer ?
#
loop_
_entity_poly.entity_id
_entity_poly.type
_entity_poly.pdbx_seq_one_letter_code
_entity_poly.pdbx_strand_id
1 'polypeptide(L)'
;MGERARHGHDAAGDGRGRGPRRADPRLDLGADAAGVFVTGRGLALVLAAGLIAGSPAAAHPHIFIDGGVDFLFDGEGRLTRLRITWDYDPMTSLFMLEDLGIDGSKPLSDEDRARLAGYDTAWDEGYAGDTYLWNGEQAIGLSNPIAPEAEIRDGRVVLRFLRDLDKPFRPRSDARVEMYDPEYYYSYTLVGTPGLEGTHDRCRATIEPYEPTSKLTFLQKTLSAIPVDQTPDQANVGELFTDKARLRCD
;
A
#
# COMPACT_ATOMS: atom_id res chain seq x y z
N MET A 1 -16.67 -35.19 43.35
CA MET A 1 -15.73 -35.41 44.48
C MET A 1 -14.41 -34.76 44.07
N GLY A 2 -13.83 -33.82 44.81
CA GLY A 2 -14.29 -33.18 46.06
C GLY A 2 -14.93 -31.79 45.87
N GLU A 3 -14.91 -30.97 46.91
CA GLU A 3 -15.66 -29.71 47.05
C GLU A 3 -14.86 -28.71 47.93
N ARG A 4 -15.12 -27.39 47.80
CA ARG A 4 -14.64 -26.30 48.70
C ARG A 4 -13.13 -25.97 48.54
N ALA A 5 -12.62 -24.81 49.00
CA ALA A 5 -13.19 -23.85 49.96
C ALA A 5 -13.06 -22.36 49.58
N ARG A 6 -13.73 -21.51 50.37
CA ARG A 6 -13.70 -20.04 50.33
C ARG A 6 -12.79 -19.50 51.44
N HIS A 7 -12.27 -18.29 51.30
CA HIS A 7 -11.94 -17.41 52.43
C HIS A 7 -12.19 -15.93 52.08
N GLY A 8 -12.46 -15.10 53.10
CA GLY A 8 -12.60 -13.64 52.97
C GLY A 8 -12.84 -12.97 54.33
N HIS A 9 -12.12 -11.85 54.58
CA HIS A 9 -12.11 -10.91 55.73
C HIS A 9 -11.10 -9.77 55.36
N ASP A 10 -10.92 -8.62 56.04
CA ASP A 10 -11.76 -7.64 56.78
C ASP A 10 -10.82 -6.50 57.28
N ALA A 11 -11.20 -5.26 57.60
CA ALA A 11 -12.41 -4.46 57.34
C ALA A 11 -12.21 -2.96 57.72
N ALA A 12 -13.06 -2.09 57.15
CA ALA A 12 -13.57 -0.83 57.73
C ALA A 12 -12.67 0.45 57.89
N GLY A 13 -13.34 1.57 58.22
CA GLY A 13 -12.84 2.96 58.40
C GLY A 13 -13.13 3.83 57.17
N ASP A 14 -14.13 4.72 57.08
CA ASP A 14 -14.72 5.76 57.98
C ASP A 14 -13.84 7.00 58.23
N GLY A 15 -14.47 8.18 58.22
CA GLY A 15 -13.80 9.49 58.23
C GLY A 15 -14.68 10.66 57.79
N ARG A 16 -15.77 10.95 58.52
CA ARG A 16 -16.72 12.04 58.19
C ARG A 16 -16.20 13.43 58.56
N GLY A 17 -16.48 14.44 57.72
CA GLY A 17 -16.30 15.86 58.03
C GLY A 17 -17.46 16.74 57.56
N ARG A 18 -18.22 17.35 58.48
CA ARG A 18 -19.27 18.36 58.23
C ARG A 18 -19.08 19.54 59.19
N GLY A 19 -19.26 20.78 58.73
CA GLY A 19 -19.34 21.93 59.63
C GLY A 19 -19.37 23.31 58.95
N PRO A 20 -20.56 23.94 58.77
CA PRO A 20 -20.67 25.31 58.26
C PRO A 20 -20.71 26.36 59.38
N ARG A 21 -20.22 27.57 59.10
CA ARG A 21 -20.49 28.82 59.85
C ARG A 21 -20.72 29.92 58.80
N ARG A 22 -21.97 30.37 58.62
CA ARG A 22 -22.61 31.54 59.26
C ARG A 22 -22.08 32.89 58.75
N ALA A 23 -23.01 33.75 58.36
CA ALA A 23 -22.77 35.09 57.80
C ALA A 23 -23.01 36.19 58.86
N ASP A 24 -22.72 37.44 58.48
CA ASP A 24 -23.45 38.63 58.95
C ASP A 24 -23.49 39.69 57.83
N PRO A 25 -24.53 40.54 57.70
CA PRO A 25 -24.68 41.47 56.57
C PRO A 25 -24.60 42.96 56.93
N ARG A 26 -24.34 43.81 55.91
CA ARG A 26 -24.94 45.14 55.65
C ARG A 26 -24.90 45.34 54.14
N LEU A 27 -26.01 45.59 53.44
CA LEU A 27 -26.83 46.81 53.43
C LEU A 27 -26.05 48.04 52.95
N ASP A 28 -26.31 48.44 51.71
CA ASP A 28 -26.94 49.75 51.48
C ASP A 28 -27.93 49.65 50.28
N LEU A 29 -28.89 50.58 50.19
CA LEU A 29 -29.93 50.60 49.13
C LEU A 29 -29.70 51.79 48.18
N GLY A 30 -30.08 51.66 46.90
CA GLY A 30 -29.85 52.74 45.93
C GLY A 30 -30.52 52.60 44.55
N ALA A 31 -31.84 52.84 44.51
CA ALA A 31 -32.66 53.21 43.34
C ALA A 31 -32.83 52.23 42.15
N ASP A 32 -34.09 52.05 41.75
CA ASP A 32 -34.53 51.35 40.55
C ASP A 32 -34.25 52.13 39.24
N ALA A 33 -34.12 51.42 38.12
CA ALA A 33 -35.07 51.51 36.99
C ALA A 33 -34.71 50.60 35.80
N ALA A 34 -35.74 50.27 35.00
CA ALA A 34 -35.66 49.87 33.58
C ALA A 34 -34.70 48.72 33.20
N GLY A 35 -35.14 47.48 33.43
CA GLY A 35 -34.55 46.32 32.76
C GLY A 35 -34.82 46.35 31.24
N VAL A 36 -33.77 46.41 30.42
CA VAL A 36 -33.87 46.21 28.97
C VAL A 36 -33.60 44.75 28.65
N PHE A 37 -34.62 44.06 28.12
CA PHE A 37 -34.43 42.74 27.52
C PHE A 37 -33.55 42.85 26.28
N VAL A 38 -32.28 42.47 26.39
CA VAL A 38 -31.45 42.18 25.22
C VAL A 38 -31.96 40.89 24.61
N THR A 39 -32.93 41.02 23.71
CA THR A 39 -33.45 39.91 22.90
C THR A 39 -32.32 39.27 22.11
N GLY A 40 -32.40 37.95 21.92
CA GLY A 40 -31.30 37.14 21.39
C GLY A 40 -30.87 37.54 19.98
N ARG A 41 -29.86 38.41 19.88
CA ARG A 41 -29.10 38.63 18.64
C ARG A 41 -28.11 37.49 18.55
N GLY A 42 -28.50 36.46 17.78
CA GLY A 42 -27.82 35.17 17.80
C GLY A 42 -26.32 35.29 17.53
N LEU A 43 -25.52 34.56 18.32
CA LEU A 43 -24.14 34.25 17.96
C LEU A 43 -24.21 33.27 16.77
N ALA A 44 -24.33 33.83 15.57
CA ALA A 44 -24.20 33.10 14.33
C ALA A 44 -22.75 32.61 14.24
N LEU A 45 -22.48 31.42 14.78
CA LEU A 45 -21.26 30.70 14.43
C LEU A 45 -21.30 30.48 12.93
N VAL A 46 -20.52 31.29 12.22
CA VAL A 46 -20.14 31.01 10.84
C VAL A 46 -19.17 29.83 10.89
N LEU A 47 -19.73 28.63 11.08
CA LEU A 47 -19.20 27.45 10.42
C LEU A 47 -19.41 27.64 8.92
N ALA A 48 -18.60 28.53 8.34
CA ALA A 48 -18.08 28.31 7.01
C ALA A 48 -17.22 27.05 7.13
N ALA A 49 -17.89 25.90 7.14
CA ALA A 49 -17.22 24.62 7.06
C ALA A 49 -16.29 24.69 5.86
N GLY A 50 -15.02 24.37 6.09
CA GLY A 50 -14.03 24.21 5.04
C GLY A 50 -14.40 23.01 4.19
N LEU A 51 -15.46 23.15 3.38
CA LEU A 51 -15.59 22.47 2.11
C LEU A 51 -14.45 22.99 1.24
N ILE A 52 -13.25 22.49 1.55
CA ILE A 52 -12.22 22.26 0.57
C ILE A 52 -12.95 21.49 -0.52
N ALA A 53 -13.28 22.18 -1.61
CA ALA A 53 -13.74 21.52 -2.80
C ALA A 53 -12.56 20.66 -3.25
N GLY A 54 -12.60 19.39 -2.84
CA GLY A 54 -11.67 18.40 -3.34
C GLY A 54 -11.82 18.42 -4.85
N SER A 55 -10.81 18.94 -5.53
CA SER A 55 -10.64 18.64 -6.95
C SER A 55 -10.84 17.13 -7.11
N PRO A 56 -11.54 16.65 -8.15
CA PRO A 56 -11.57 15.22 -8.43
C PRO A 56 -10.12 14.73 -8.40
N ALA A 57 -9.83 13.77 -7.52
CA ALA A 57 -8.48 13.29 -7.35
C ALA A 57 -8.02 12.81 -8.72
N ALA A 58 -6.93 13.38 -9.22
CA ALA A 58 -6.42 13.06 -10.54
C ALA A 58 -5.68 11.72 -10.40
N ALA A 59 -6.32 10.63 -10.81
CA ALA A 59 -6.16 9.36 -10.09
C ALA A 59 -5.64 8.17 -10.90
N HIS A 60 -5.35 8.28 -12.20
CA HIS A 60 -4.46 7.33 -12.88
C HIS A 60 -3.00 7.81 -12.75
N PRO A 61 -2.07 7.02 -12.19
CA PRO A 61 -2.27 5.68 -11.64
C PRO A 61 -2.92 5.69 -10.24
N HIS A 62 -3.73 4.67 -9.98
CA HIS A 62 -4.53 4.49 -8.77
C HIS A 62 -3.77 3.77 -7.65
N ILE A 63 -2.97 2.77 -8.02
CA ILE A 63 -2.19 1.93 -7.10
C ILE A 63 -0.69 2.13 -7.38
N PHE A 64 0.11 2.25 -6.32
CA PHE A 64 1.55 2.42 -6.42
C PHE A 64 2.27 1.24 -5.77
N ILE A 65 3.21 0.63 -6.49
CA ILE A 65 3.98 -0.53 -6.03
C ILE A 65 5.47 -0.23 -6.15
N ASP A 66 6.19 -0.38 -5.05
CA ASP A 66 7.66 -0.46 -5.05
C ASP A 66 8.04 -1.90 -5.43
N GLY A 67 8.41 -2.09 -6.70
CA GLY A 67 8.68 -3.38 -7.33
C GLY A 67 10.13 -3.83 -7.19
N GLY A 68 10.33 -5.13 -6.96
CA GLY A 68 11.65 -5.77 -6.93
C GLY A 68 11.66 -7.04 -7.78
N VAL A 69 12.81 -7.36 -8.37
CA VAL A 69 13.00 -8.59 -9.15
C VAL A 69 14.38 -9.20 -8.91
N ASP A 70 14.42 -10.51 -8.68
CA ASP A 70 15.66 -11.30 -8.65
C ASP A 70 15.68 -12.29 -9.81
N PHE A 71 16.87 -12.49 -10.39
CA PHE A 71 17.11 -13.41 -11.49
C PHE A 71 17.69 -14.73 -10.96
N LEU A 72 16.93 -15.82 -11.09
CA LEU A 72 17.26 -17.14 -10.55
C LEU A 72 17.77 -18.07 -11.65
N PHE A 73 19.03 -18.51 -11.52
CA PHE A 73 19.74 -19.33 -12.49
C PHE A 73 19.84 -20.79 -12.04
N ASP A 74 19.88 -21.72 -13.00
CA ASP A 74 20.24 -23.11 -12.75
C ASP A 74 21.76 -23.33 -12.69
N GLY A 75 22.18 -24.54 -12.31
CA GLY A 75 23.59 -24.96 -12.29
C GLY A 75 24.24 -25.09 -13.68
N GLU A 76 23.51 -24.77 -14.76
CA GLU A 76 23.99 -24.67 -16.13
C GLU A 76 24.25 -23.21 -16.55
N GLY A 77 23.91 -22.22 -15.73
CA GLY A 77 24.01 -20.80 -16.06
C GLY A 77 22.89 -20.30 -16.98
N ARG A 78 21.73 -20.98 -17.00
CA ARG A 78 20.51 -20.48 -17.63
C ARG A 78 19.66 -19.76 -16.59
N LEU A 79 19.12 -18.61 -16.95
CA LEU A 79 17.98 -18.02 -16.24
C LEU A 79 16.79 -18.98 -16.41
N THR A 80 16.21 -19.42 -15.30
CA THR A 80 15.06 -20.35 -15.26
C THR A 80 13.82 -19.74 -14.62
N ARG A 81 14.01 -18.76 -13.73
CA ARG A 81 12.95 -18.20 -12.89
C ARG A 81 13.23 -16.73 -12.55
N LEU A 82 12.17 -15.97 -12.29
CA LEU A 82 12.24 -14.70 -11.58
C LEU A 82 11.65 -14.88 -10.17
N ARG A 83 12.19 -14.18 -9.17
CA ARG A 83 11.44 -13.84 -7.96
C ARG A 83 10.96 -12.41 -8.11
N ILE A 84 9.67 -12.18 -7.86
CA ILE A 84 9.06 -10.85 -7.88
C ILE A 84 8.76 -10.45 -6.43
N THR A 85 8.93 -9.17 -6.12
CA THR A 85 8.46 -8.53 -4.89
C THR A 85 7.58 -7.35 -5.28
N TRP A 86 6.39 -7.27 -4.69
CA TRP A 86 5.49 -6.11 -4.79
C TRP A 86 5.25 -5.58 -3.38
N ASP A 87 5.82 -4.41 -3.07
CA ASP A 87 5.56 -3.67 -1.84
C ASP A 87 4.53 -2.57 -2.14
N TYR A 88 3.29 -2.76 -1.71
CA TYR A 88 2.17 -1.88 -2.02
C TYR A 88 2.21 -0.60 -1.18
N ASP A 89 1.76 0.52 -1.73
CA ASP A 89 1.67 1.77 -0.98
C ASP A 89 0.77 1.67 0.28
N PRO A 90 0.90 2.57 1.26
CA PRO A 90 0.15 2.49 2.52
C PRO A 90 -1.37 2.57 2.39
N MET A 91 -1.92 3.18 1.32
CA MET A 91 -3.36 3.28 1.09
C MET A 91 -3.89 1.98 0.51
N THR A 92 -3.24 1.44 -0.54
CA THR A 92 -3.61 0.14 -1.12
C THR A 92 -3.45 -0.98 -0.09
N SER A 93 -2.36 -0.94 0.69
CA SER A 93 -2.12 -1.86 1.82
C SER A 93 -3.24 -1.83 2.86
N LEU A 94 -3.78 -0.65 3.18
CA LEU A 94 -4.88 -0.52 4.13
C LEU A 94 -6.15 -1.22 3.60
N PHE A 95 -6.50 -1.01 2.33
CA PHE A 95 -7.68 -1.64 1.72
C PHE A 95 -7.56 -3.16 1.63
N MET A 96 -6.40 -3.71 1.19
CA MET A 96 -6.14 -5.16 1.15
C MET A 96 -6.34 -5.82 2.54
N LEU A 97 -5.96 -5.10 3.61
CA LEU A 97 -6.12 -5.58 4.98
C LEU A 97 -7.55 -5.41 5.51
N GLU A 98 -8.26 -4.33 5.14
CA GLU A 98 -9.67 -4.12 5.49
C GLU A 98 -10.58 -5.16 4.83
N ASP A 99 -10.43 -5.41 3.52
CA ASP A 99 -11.22 -6.40 2.77
C ASP A 99 -10.99 -7.84 3.27
N LEU A 100 -9.80 -8.14 3.80
CA LEU A 100 -9.51 -9.41 4.47
C LEU A 100 -9.84 -9.42 5.99
N GLY A 101 -10.22 -8.28 6.58
CA GLY A 101 -10.47 -8.15 8.02
C GLY A 101 -9.22 -8.37 8.90
N ILE A 102 -8.02 -8.13 8.36
CA ILE A 102 -6.74 -8.36 9.02
C ILE A 102 -6.31 -7.09 9.78
N ASP A 103 -6.06 -7.22 11.08
CA ASP A 103 -5.48 -6.15 11.89
C ASP A 103 -3.96 -6.09 11.71
N GLY A 104 -3.50 -5.25 10.77
CA GLY A 104 -2.09 -5.05 10.45
C GLY A 104 -1.22 -4.47 11.58
N SER A 105 -1.79 -4.13 12.75
CA SER A 105 -1.00 -3.80 13.95
C SER A 105 -0.51 -5.03 14.72
N LYS A 106 -0.95 -6.23 14.33
CA LYS A 106 -0.61 -7.52 14.95
C LYS A 106 0.23 -8.40 14.02
N PRO A 107 1.02 -9.34 14.56
CA PRO A 107 1.64 -10.38 13.75
C PRO A 107 0.60 -11.21 13.00
N LEU A 108 0.78 -11.39 11.69
CA LEU A 108 -0.06 -12.27 10.87
C LEU A 108 -0.07 -13.70 11.42
N SER A 109 -1.27 -14.30 11.51
CA SER A 109 -1.42 -15.75 11.64
C SER A 109 -1.00 -16.44 10.33
N ASP A 110 -0.74 -17.75 10.36
CA ASP A 110 -0.41 -18.50 9.14
C ASP A 110 -1.59 -18.56 8.15
N GLU A 111 -2.83 -18.51 8.66
CA GLU A 111 -4.05 -18.43 7.85
C GLU A 111 -4.17 -17.06 7.18
N ASP A 112 -4.03 -15.97 7.95
CA ASP A 112 -4.09 -14.60 7.40
C ASP A 112 -2.94 -14.32 6.44
N ARG A 113 -1.76 -14.91 6.68
CA ARG A 113 -0.62 -14.85 5.75
C ARG A 113 -0.95 -15.54 4.44
N ALA A 114 -1.56 -16.73 4.46
CA ALA A 114 -1.96 -17.43 3.24
C ALA A 114 -3.08 -16.69 2.48
N ARG A 115 -4.04 -16.10 3.20
CA ARG A 115 -5.12 -15.28 2.64
C ARG A 115 -4.57 -14.01 1.97
N LEU A 116 -3.66 -13.30 2.64
CA LEU A 116 -3.01 -12.10 2.12
C LEU A 116 -2.08 -12.41 0.94
N ALA A 117 -1.32 -13.51 1.01
CA ALA A 117 -0.46 -13.97 -0.08
C ALA A 117 -1.26 -14.28 -1.36
N GLY A 118 -2.44 -14.89 -1.23
CA GLY A 118 -3.31 -15.18 -2.38
C GLY A 118 -4.09 -13.99 -2.92
N TYR A 119 -4.13 -12.84 -2.24
CA TYR A 119 -5.03 -11.73 -2.55
C TYR A 119 -4.86 -11.19 -3.98
N ASP A 120 -3.61 -11.01 -4.41
CA ASP A 120 -3.25 -10.56 -5.76
C ASP A 120 -2.18 -11.46 -6.39
N THR A 121 -2.33 -12.77 -6.18
CA THR A 121 -1.54 -13.79 -6.91
C THR A 121 -2.40 -14.95 -7.43
N ALA A 122 -3.72 -14.88 -7.26
CA ALA A 122 -4.69 -15.88 -7.68
C ALA A 122 -5.27 -15.55 -9.07
N TRP A 123 -4.40 -15.38 -10.06
CA TRP A 123 -4.76 -14.86 -11.38
C TRP A 123 -5.43 -15.89 -12.31
N ASP A 124 -6.35 -15.39 -13.15
CA ASP A 124 -6.96 -16.13 -14.26
C ASP A 124 -5.96 -16.46 -15.38
N GLU A 125 -6.36 -17.37 -16.29
CA GLU A 125 -5.57 -17.74 -17.47
C GLU A 125 -5.45 -16.56 -18.46
N GLY A 126 -4.22 -16.18 -18.80
CA GLY A 126 -3.93 -15.15 -19.80
C GLY A 126 -3.57 -13.77 -19.24
N TYR A 127 -3.71 -13.53 -17.92
CA TYR A 127 -3.16 -12.32 -17.31
C TYR A 127 -1.63 -12.43 -17.17
N ALA A 128 -0.90 -11.38 -17.58
CA ALA A 128 0.56 -11.37 -17.55
C ALA A 128 1.14 -11.18 -16.13
N GLY A 129 0.36 -10.63 -15.20
CA GLY A 129 0.86 -10.26 -13.87
C GLY A 129 1.91 -9.15 -13.92
N ASP A 130 1.65 -8.14 -14.75
CA ASP A 130 2.38 -6.87 -14.91
C ASP A 130 3.91 -6.96 -14.90
N THR A 131 4.44 -8.08 -15.39
CA THR A 131 5.87 -8.41 -15.37
C THR A 131 6.25 -9.00 -16.71
N TYR A 132 7.09 -8.30 -17.47
CA TYR A 132 7.44 -8.66 -18.83
C TYR A 132 8.94 -8.91 -18.95
N LEU A 133 9.32 -10.17 -19.19
CA LEU A 133 10.71 -10.56 -19.40
C LEU A 133 11.03 -10.59 -20.89
N TRP A 134 12.15 -9.95 -21.24
CA TRP A 134 12.67 -9.90 -22.60
C TRP A 134 14.11 -10.38 -22.68
N ASN A 135 14.45 -11.01 -23.79
CA ASN A 135 15.80 -11.37 -24.21
C ASN A 135 16.07 -10.68 -25.55
N GLY A 136 16.60 -9.44 -25.50
CA GLY A 136 16.62 -8.56 -26.66
C GLY A 136 15.21 -8.15 -27.08
N GLU A 137 14.86 -8.40 -28.34
CA GLU A 137 13.50 -8.18 -28.89
C GLU A 137 12.54 -9.35 -28.61
N GLN A 138 13.03 -10.51 -28.14
CA GLN A 138 12.18 -11.67 -27.89
C GLN A 138 11.55 -11.60 -26.49
N ALA A 139 10.22 -11.52 -26.42
CA ALA A 139 9.48 -11.77 -25.18
C ALA A 139 9.66 -13.23 -24.72
N ILE A 140 9.74 -13.42 -23.41
CA ILE A 140 9.83 -14.72 -22.74
C ILE A 140 8.61 -14.84 -21.82
N GLY A 141 7.77 -15.84 -22.07
CA GLY A 141 6.59 -16.10 -21.25
C GLY A 141 6.94 -16.55 -19.84
N LEU A 142 6.06 -16.23 -18.91
CA LEU A 142 6.19 -16.44 -17.47
C LEU A 142 4.93 -17.13 -16.93
N SER A 143 5.09 -18.16 -16.09
CA SER A 143 3.99 -18.88 -15.42
C SER A 143 3.07 -17.97 -14.61
N ASN A 144 1.93 -18.47 -14.12
CA ASN A 144 1.24 -17.83 -12.98
C ASN A 144 2.11 -17.93 -11.69
N PRO A 145 1.79 -17.22 -10.60
CA PRO A 145 2.62 -17.15 -9.40
C PRO A 145 2.79 -18.50 -8.71
N ILE A 146 4.03 -18.79 -8.32
CA ILE A 146 4.42 -20.02 -7.63
C ILE A 146 4.94 -19.64 -6.24
N ALA A 147 4.45 -20.37 -5.22
CA ALA A 147 4.78 -20.14 -3.80
C ALA A 147 4.68 -18.66 -3.37
N PRO A 148 3.47 -18.06 -3.43
CA PRO A 148 3.26 -16.70 -2.95
C PRO A 148 3.42 -16.63 -1.43
N GLU A 149 4.12 -15.61 -0.96
CA GLU A 149 4.37 -15.28 0.43
C GLU A 149 3.96 -13.83 0.71
N ALA A 150 3.46 -13.56 1.91
CA ALA A 150 3.09 -12.22 2.36
C ALA A 150 3.75 -11.86 3.70
N GLU A 151 4.10 -10.58 3.85
CA GLU A 151 4.37 -9.94 5.13
C GLU A 151 3.72 -8.56 5.21
N ILE A 152 3.62 -8.02 6.42
CA ILE A 152 3.34 -6.60 6.65
C ILE A 152 4.62 -5.99 7.20
N ARG A 153 5.13 -4.96 6.51
CA ARG A 153 6.38 -4.27 6.84
C ARG A 153 6.12 -2.78 6.93
N ASP A 154 6.35 -2.19 8.09
CA ASP A 154 6.16 -0.75 8.34
C ASP A 154 4.76 -0.21 7.95
N GLY A 155 3.74 -1.07 8.06
CA GLY A 155 2.34 -0.77 7.68
C GLY A 155 1.98 -1.02 6.22
N ARG A 156 2.94 -1.46 5.38
CA ARG A 156 2.74 -1.81 3.97
C ARG A 156 2.64 -3.32 3.80
N VAL A 157 1.80 -3.77 2.86
CA VAL A 157 1.70 -5.17 2.43
C VAL A 157 2.83 -5.44 1.44
N VAL A 158 3.62 -6.49 1.69
CA VAL A 158 4.67 -6.93 0.78
C VAL A 158 4.39 -8.36 0.36
N LEU A 159 4.10 -8.55 -0.93
CA LEU A 159 3.94 -9.85 -1.56
C LEU A 159 5.26 -10.26 -2.23
N ARG A 160 5.59 -11.56 -2.18
CA ARG A 160 6.68 -12.15 -2.94
C ARG A 160 6.23 -13.45 -3.58
N PHE A 161 6.63 -13.68 -4.83
CA PHE A 161 6.28 -14.90 -5.55
C PHE A 161 7.32 -15.24 -6.61
N LEU A 162 7.29 -16.48 -7.07
CA LEU A 162 8.16 -16.98 -8.14
C LEU A 162 7.40 -17.04 -9.47
N ARG A 163 8.08 -16.74 -10.56
CA ARG A 163 7.59 -16.84 -11.95
C ARG A 163 8.56 -17.73 -12.73
N ASP A 164 8.12 -18.92 -13.15
CA ASP A 164 8.94 -19.80 -14.00
C ASP A 164 8.92 -19.31 -15.45
N LEU A 165 10.05 -19.41 -16.14
CA LEU A 165 10.16 -19.10 -17.56
C LEU A 165 9.66 -20.28 -18.41
N ASP A 166 8.78 -20.02 -19.37
CA ASP A 166 8.36 -21.01 -20.38
C ASP A 166 9.54 -21.61 -21.15
N LYS A 167 10.63 -20.84 -21.28
CA LYS A 167 11.84 -21.22 -21.98
C LYS A 167 13.09 -20.66 -21.30
N PRO A 168 13.75 -21.43 -20.42
CA PRO A 168 15.05 -21.07 -19.85
C PRO A 168 16.11 -20.78 -20.91
N PHE A 169 16.94 -19.76 -20.67
CA PHE A 169 17.97 -19.31 -21.62
C PHE A 169 19.23 -18.82 -20.90
N ARG A 170 20.38 -18.86 -21.56
CA ARG A 170 21.61 -18.18 -21.09
C ARG A 170 21.54 -16.70 -21.52
N PRO A 171 21.45 -15.72 -20.60
CA PRO A 171 21.37 -14.31 -20.96
C PRO A 171 22.67 -13.80 -21.60
N ARG A 172 22.57 -12.67 -22.32
CA ARG A 172 23.74 -11.91 -22.80
C ARG A 172 23.64 -10.46 -22.32
N SER A 173 23.72 -9.46 -23.20
CA SER A 173 23.87 -8.03 -22.83
C SER A 173 22.57 -7.22 -22.84
N ASP A 174 21.46 -7.85 -23.20
CA ASP A 174 20.20 -7.26 -23.66
C ASP A 174 18.95 -7.87 -23.01
N ALA A 175 19.11 -8.71 -21.98
CA ALA A 175 17.99 -9.19 -21.17
C ALA A 175 17.46 -8.08 -20.24
N ARG A 176 16.14 -8.00 -20.05
CA ARG A 176 15.50 -7.02 -19.17
C ARG A 176 14.14 -7.49 -18.66
N VAL A 177 13.77 -7.04 -17.47
CA VAL A 177 12.41 -7.09 -16.93
C VAL A 177 11.84 -5.69 -16.88
N GLU A 178 10.59 -5.57 -17.31
CA GLU A 178 9.75 -4.37 -17.28
C GLU A 178 8.53 -4.67 -16.41
N MET A 179 8.05 -3.70 -15.64
CA MET A 179 6.86 -3.85 -14.80
C MET A 179 5.90 -2.69 -15.06
N TYR A 180 4.71 -3.02 -15.55
CA TYR A 180 3.66 -2.07 -15.88
C TYR A 180 2.31 -2.78 -16.01
N ASP A 181 1.25 -2.10 -15.60
CA ASP A 181 -0.11 -2.43 -16.04
C ASP A 181 -0.33 -1.82 -17.44
N PRO A 182 -0.79 -2.58 -18.45
CA PRO A 182 -1.13 -2.07 -19.78
C PRO A 182 -2.08 -0.85 -19.78
N GLU A 183 -2.98 -0.74 -18.81
CA GLU A 183 -4.00 0.33 -18.70
C GLU A 183 -3.58 1.47 -17.77
N TYR A 184 -2.43 1.36 -17.08
CA TYR A 184 -1.85 2.37 -16.18
C TYR A 184 -2.75 2.78 -14.99
N TYR A 185 -3.57 1.84 -14.50
CA TYR A 185 -4.18 1.85 -13.18
C TYR A 185 -3.13 1.55 -12.10
N TYR A 186 -2.19 0.63 -12.35
CA TYR A 186 -1.03 0.39 -11.48
C TYR A 186 0.23 1.12 -12.00
N SER A 187 1.03 1.65 -11.09
CA SER A 187 2.35 2.21 -11.38
C SER A 187 3.43 1.57 -10.51
N TYR A 188 4.36 0.88 -11.18
CA TYR A 188 5.48 0.21 -10.56
C TYR A 188 6.72 1.11 -10.61
N THR A 189 7.38 1.31 -9.46
CA THR A 189 8.73 1.88 -9.37
C THR A 189 9.69 0.74 -9.04
N LEU A 190 10.71 0.49 -9.85
CA LEU A 190 11.69 -0.56 -9.55
C LEU A 190 12.72 -0.04 -8.53
N VAL A 191 12.84 -0.72 -7.40
CA VAL A 191 13.63 -0.27 -6.24
C VAL A 191 14.79 -1.21 -5.88
N GLY A 192 15.80 -0.66 -5.22
CA GLY A 192 16.95 -1.41 -4.70
C GLY A 192 17.95 -1.83 -5.79
N THR A 193 18.41 -3.09 -5.72
CA THR A 193 19.32 -3.70 -6.69
C THR A 193 18.78 -5.10 -7.01
N PRO A 194 18.52 -5.46 -8.28
CA PRO A 194 18.00 -6.78 -8.63
C PRO A 194 18.96 -7.91 -8.21
N GLY A 195 18.46 -8.91 -7.50
CA GLY A 195 19.26 -10.04 -7.03
C GLY A 195 19.69 -10.99 -8.15
N LEU A 196 20.78 -11.71 -7.91
CA LEU A 196 21.27 -12.79 -8.78
C LEU A 196 21.47 -14.05 -7.91
N GLU A 197 20.78 -15.14 -8.25
CA GLU A 197 20.82 -16.41 -7.50
C GLU A 197 21.19 -17.59 -8.39
N GLY A 198 21.79 -18.63 -7.79
CA GLY A 198 22.31 -19.77 -8.55
C GLY A 198 23.61 -19.46 -9.28
N THR A 199 23.93 -20.20 -10.34
CA THR A 199 25.19 -20.04 -11.09
C THR A 199 25.06 -18.93 -12.13
N HIS A 200 25.65 -17.76 -11.84
CA HIS A 200 25.48 -16.54 -12.65
C HIS A 200 26.84 -15.88 -12.99
N ASP A 201 27.86 -16.68 -13.30
CA ASP A 201 29.23 -16.20 -13.55
C ASP A 201 29.26 -15.05 -14.56
N ARG A 202 29.90 -13.94 -14.16
CA ARG A 202 30.04 -12.67 -14.93
C ARG A 202 28.72 -11.94 -15.25
N CYS A 203 27.58 -12.36 -14.70
CA CYS A 203 26.35 -11.57 -14.75
C CYS A 203 26.37 -10.38 -13.78
N ARG A 204 25.67 -9.31 -14.16
CA ARG A 204 25.36 -8.12 -13.36
C ARG A 204 23.94 -7.65 -13.70
N ALA A 205 23.19 -7.20 -12.72
CA ALA A 205 21.88 -6.59 -12.94
C ALA A 205 21.80 -5.17 -12.36
N THR A 206 21.02 -4.31 -13.02
CA THR A 206 20.89 -2.88 -12.70
C THR A 206 19.52 -2.38 -13.13
N ILE A 207 18.88 -1.53 -12.33
CA ILE A 207 17.71 -0.78 -12.76
C ILE A 207 18.16 0.42 -13.60
N GLU A 208 17.57 0.57 -14.78
CA GLU A 208 17.57 1.79 -15.58
C GLU A 208 16.20 2.47 -15.38
N PRO A 209 16.15 3.62 -14.69
CA PRO A 209 14.89 4.31 -14.45
C PRO A 209 14.22 4.83 -15.72
N TYR A 210 12.91 4.99 -15.64
CA TYR A 210 12.10 5.73 -16.60
C TYR A 210 12.48 7.22 -16.59
N GLU A 211 12.71 7.78 -17.78
CA GLU A 211 13.10 9.18 -17.99
C GLU A 211 11.90 10.03 -18.47
N PRO A 212 11.31 10.87 -17.61
CA PRO A 212 10.08 11.60 -17.93
C PRO A 212 10.29 12.72 -18.96
N THR A 213 9.89 12.45 -20.20
CA THR A 213 9.84 13.47 -21.26
C THR A 213 8.62 14.38 -21.12
N SER A 214 8.70 15.62 -21.60
CA SER A 214 7.57 16.58 -21.57
C SER A 214 6.31 16.07 -22.27
N LYS A 215 6.44 15.23 -23.32
CA LYS A 215 5.31 14.53 -23.96
C LYS A 215 4.65 13.55 -22.98
N LEU A 216 5.43 12.77 -22.25
CA LEU A 216 4.92 11.74 -21.35
C LEU A 216 4.39 12.35 -20.05
N THR A 217 4.98 13.43 -19.52
CA THR A 217 4.39 14.21 -18.42
C THR A 217 3.03 14.81 -18.81
N PHE A 218 2.88 15.26 -20.07
CA PHE A 218 1.57 15.71 -20.58
C PHE A 218 0.58 14.54 -20.70
N LEU A 219 1.00 13.40 -21.26
CA LEU A 219 0.18 12.19 -21.37
C LEU A 219 -0.28 11.70 -19.99
N GLN A 220 0.63 11.58 -19.02
CA GLN A 220 0.32 11.20 -17.64
C GLN A 220 -0.76 12.11 -17.05
N LYS A 221 -0.62 13.44 -17.20
CA LYS A 221 -1.65 14.41 -16.76
C LYS A 221 -3.00 14.23 -17.48
N THR A 222 -3.02 13.77 -18.73
CA THR A 222 -4.26 13.43 -19.45
C THR A 222 -4.87 12.14 -18.90
N LEU A 223 -4.07 11.11 -18.64
CA LEU A 223 -4.52 9.86 -18.03
C LEU A 223 -5.10 10.10 -16.64
N SER A 224 -4.44 10.91 -15.80
CA SER A 224 -4.94 11.25 -14.46
C SER A 224 -6.29 11.99 -14.46
N ALA A 225 -6.81 12.44 -15.61
CA ALA A 225 -8.15 13.01 -15.73
C ALA A 225 -9.24 11.99 -16.14
N ILE A 226 -8.86 10.73 -16.41
CA ILE A 226 -9.77 9.62 -16.71
C ILE A 226 -10.39 9.12 -15.39
N PRO A 227 -11.73 8.96 -15.32
CA PRO A 227 -12.40 8.39 -14.14
C PRO A 227 -11.99 6.93 -13.84
N VAL A 228 -12.10 6.53 -12.56
CA VAL A 228 -11.74 5.18 -12.06
C VAL A 228 -12.52 4.03 -12.71
N ASP A 229 -13.67 4.32 -13.35
CA ASP A 229 -14.52 3.33 -14.02
C ASP A 229 -14.29 3.25 -15.55
N GLN A 230 -13.22 3.88 -16.06
CA GLN A 230 -12.92 4.01 -17.48
C GLN A 230 -11.45 3.70 -17.78
N THR A 231 -11.22 2.88 -18.80
CA THR A 231 -9.87 2.52 -19.27
C THR A 231 -9.37 3.50 -20.35
N PRO A 232 -8.05 3.71 -20.53
CA PRO A 232 -7.53 4.60 -21.56
C PRO A 232 -7.71 4.08 -22.99
N ASP A 233 -8.06 4.97 -23.94
CA ASP A 233 -8.15 4.66 -25.38
C ASP A 233 -6.85 4.11 -25.99
N GLN A 234 -5.70 4.35 -25.35
CA GLN A 234 -4.39 3.91 -25.85
C GLN A 234 -3.99 2.58 -25.20
N ALA A 235 -4.00 1.50 -25.98
CA ALA A 235 -3.48 0.21 -25.56
C ALA A 235 -2.00 0.29 -25.12
N ASN A 236 -1.62 -0.53 -24.13
CA ASN A 236 -0.29 -0.59 -23.51
C ASN A 236 0.27 0.77 -23.07
N VAL A 237 -0.57 1.70 -22.58
CA VAL A 237 -0.09 3.03 -22.21
C VAL A 237 0.87 3.01 -21.02
N GLY A 238 0.75 2.04 -20.10
CA GLY A 238 1.69 1.85 -18.99
C GLY A 238 3.12 1.48 -19.42
N GLU A 239 3.29 0.83 -20.57
CA GLU A 239 4.60 0.46 -21.13
C GLU A 239 5.48 1.71 -21.38
N LEU A 240 4.86 2.89 -21.54
CA LEU A 240 5.55 4.16 -21.73
C LEU A 240 6.16 4.74 -20.44
N PHE A 241 5.86 4.18 -19.27
CA PHE A 241 6.26 4.69 -17.96
C PHE A 241 7.13 3.70 -17.14
N THR A 242 7.43 2.51 -17.68
CA THR A 242 8.18 1.46 -16.96
C THR A 242 9.67 1.76 -16.79
N ASP A 243 10.16 1.57 -15.55
CA ASP A 243 11.58 1.31 -15.27
C ASP A 243 12.01 -0.03 -15.91
N LYS A 244 13.33 -0.25 -16.03
CA LYS A 244 13.89 -1.44 -16.72
C LYS A 244 14.97 -2.10 -15.86
N ALA A 245 14.65 -3.22 -15.22
CA ALA A 245 15.65 -4.07 -14.55
C ALA A 245 16.44 -4.86 -15.62
N ARG A 246 17.60 -4.33 -16.02
CA ARG A 246 18.47 -4.93 -17.04
C ARG A 246 19.38 -5.99 -16.42
N LEU A 247 19.55 -7.10 -17.14
CA LEU A 247 20.49 -8.17 -16.84
C LEU A 247 21.54 -8.26 -17.96
N ARG A 248 22.82 -8.23 -17.58
CA ARG A 248 23.96 -8.30 -18.51
C ARG A 248 24.98 -9.33 -18.04
N CYS A 249 25.31 -10.30 -18.89
CA CYS A 249 26.34 -11.32 -18.66
C CYS A 249 27.40 -11.27 -19.76
N ASP A 250 28.67 -11.41 -19.36
CA ASP A 250 29.86 -11.39 -20.24
C ASP A 250 30.35 -12.82 -20.58
#